data_AF-A0A496PJ01-F1
#
_entry.id   AF-A0A496PJ01-F1
#
_cell.length_a   1.000
_cell.length_b   1.000
_cell.length_c   1.000
_cell.angle_alpha   90.00
_cell.angle_beta   90.00
_cell.angle_gamma   90.00
#
_symmetry.space_group_name_H-M   'P 1'
#
loop_
_entity.id
_entity.type
_entity.pdbx_description
1 polymer ?
#
loop_
_entity_poly.entity_id
_entity_poly.type
_entity_poly.pdbx_seq_one_letter_code
_entity_poly.pdbx_strand_id
1 'polypeptide(L)'
;MTQDQWREGYSVLSDGEDAAQWVPAQQNEADAWVVLSADPQAVSRVGALPSEGVLAQAPLGDYDVIELSVFDHPVARVRWTAMLDGEGLAQAGALSLVERVGQGGLPDSAVVPVLVEAALDEAWQGGAEVVTTLVPAAQAPMYVDAGWVVAEAVRRES
;
A
#
# COMPACT_ATOMS: atom_id res chain seq x y z
N MET A 1 0.82 -16.70 -1.21
CA MET A 1 0.44 -15.73 -2.24
C MET A 1 0.33 -16.44 -3.58
N THR A 2 -0.82 -16.42 -4.22
CA THR A 2 -0.93 -16.78 -5.65
C THR A 2 -0.60 -15.55 -6.49
N GLN A 3 -0.10 -15.75 -7.71
CA GLN A 3 0.32 -14.66 -8.62
C GLN A 3 -0.79 -13.61 -8.90
N ASP A 4 -2.04 -13.95 -8.60
CA ASP A 4 -3.22 -13.15 -8.91
C ASP A 4 -3.75 -12.32 -7.73
N GLN A 5 -3.39 -12.63 -6.47
CA GLN A 5 -3.95 -11.94 -5.30
C GLN A 5 -3.66 -10.44 -5.30
N TRP A 6 -2.43 -10.03 -5.62
CA TRP A 6 -2.09 -8.60 -5.65
C TRP A 6 -2.85 -7.85 -6.77
N ARG A 7 -3.21 -8.54 -7.86
CA ARG A 7 -3.91 -7.97 -9.01
C ARG A 7 -5.36 -7.65 -8.68
N GLU A 8 -6.02 -8.51 -7.90
CA GLU A 8 -7.37 -8.28 -7.39
C GLU A 8 -7.41 -7.01 -6.53
N GLY A 9 -6.54 -6.95 -5.51
CA GLY A 9 -6.43 -5.78 -4.65
C GLY A 9 -6.05 -4.51 -5.41
N TYR A 10 -5.11 -4.60 -6.36
CA TYR A 10 -4.74 -3.46 -7.20
C TYR A 10 -5.92 -2.90 -7.98
N SER A 11 -6.72 -3.77 -8.61
CA SER A 11 -7.86 -3.34 -9.45
C SER A 11 -8.89 -2.55 -8.64
N VAL A 12 -9.12 -2.93 -7.37
CA VAL A 12 -9.99 -2.19 -6.45
C VAL A 12 -9.41 -0.82 -6.10
N LEU A 13 -8.11 -0.76 -5.79
CA LEU A 13 -7.47 0.45 -5.26
C LEU A 13 -7.08 1.48 -6.32
N SER A 14 -6.98 1.07 -7.58
CA SER A 14 -6.53 1.88 -8.71
C SER A 14 -7.67 2.53 -9.51
N ASP A 15 -8.84 2.74 -8.88
CA ASP A 15 -10.02 3.31 -9.54
C ASP A 15 -10.44 2.53 -10.81
N GLY A 16 -10.26 1.21 -10.79
CA GLY A 16 -10.63 0.31 -11.88
C GLY A 16 -9.60 0.18 -13.00
N GLU A 17 -8.34 0.57 -12.78
CA GLU A 17 -7.28 0.22 -13.72
C GLU A 17 -7.14 -1.31 -13.83
N ASP A 18 -7.12 -1.80 -15.07
CA ASP A 18 -7.04 -3.24 -15.32
C ASP A 18 -5.68 -3.78 -14.91
N ALA A 19 -5.63 -4.65 -13.90
CA ALA A 19 -4.38 -5.27 -13.49
C ALA A 19 -3.74 -6.11 -14.60
N ALA A 20 -4.48 -6.57 -15.61
CA ALA A 20 -3.94 -7.34 -16.75
C ALA A 20 -2.93 -6.54 -17.58
N GLN A 21 -2.96 -5.20 -17.53
CA GLN A 21 -1.95 -4.36 -18.19
C GLN A 21 -0.55 -4.52 -17.59
N TRP A 22 -0.43 -5.10 -16.39
CA TRP A 22 0.86 -5.31 -15.74
C TRP A 22 1.44 -6.65 -16.15
N VAL A 23 2.54 -6.62 -16.89
CA VAL A 23 3.25 -7.82 -17.35
C VAL A 23 4.58 -7.95 -16.61
N PRO A 24 5.17 -9.16 -16.50
CA PRO A 24 6.49 -9.31 -15.90
C PRO A 24 7.52 -8.39 -16.56
N ALA A 25 8.27 -7.66 -15.75
CA ALA A 25 9.35 -6.78 -16.23
C ALA A 25 10.58 -7.61 -16.60
N GLN A 26 11.37 -7.13 -17.57
CA GLN A 26 12.69 -7.69 -17.80
C GLN A 26 13.68 -7.19 -16.74
N GLN A 27 14.77 -7.92 -16.56
CA GLN A 27 15.78 -7.56 -15.57
C GLN A 27 16.40 -6.19 -15.90
N ASN A 28 16.46 -5.29 -14.91
CA ASN A 28 17.01 -3.92 -15.01
C ASN A 28 16.23 -2.94 -15.89
N GLU A 29 14.93 -3.14 -16.07
CA GLU A 29 14.08 -2.18 -16.78
C GLU A 29 13.84 -0.91 -15.94
N ALA A 30 14.05 0.26 -16.55
CA ALA A 30 14.08 1.54 -15.82
C ALA A 30 12.72 1.97 -15.26
N ASP A 31 11.63 1.63 -15.97
CA ASP A 31 10.25 1.97 -15.58
C ASP A 31 9.56 0.80 -14.86
N ALA A 32 10.33 -0.13 -14.31
CA ALA A 32 9.79 -1.26 -13.58
C ALA A 32 9.14 -0.83 -12.25
N TRP A 33 8.10 -1.57 -11.91
CA TRP A 33 7.43 -1.56 -10.62
C TRP A 33 7.65 -2.89 -9.92
N VAL A 34 7.47 -2.90 -8.61
CA VAL A 34 7.73 -4.06 -7.77
C VAL A 34 6.51 -4.33 -6.92
N VAL A 35 5.99 -5.54 -7.03
CA VAL A 35 5.02 -6.10 -6.11
C VAL A 35 5.77 -6.54 -4.86
N LEU A 36 5.37 -5.98 -3.73
CA LEU A 36 5.90 -6.30 -2.41
C LEU A 36 4.82 -6.96 -1.57
N SER A 37 5.24 -7.80 -0.63
CA SER A 37 4.35 -8.34 0.38
C SER A 37 4.98 -8.43 1.75
N ALA A 38 4.13 -8.40 2.78
CA ALA A 38 4.56 -8.60 4.15
C ALA A 38 3.46 -9.26 4.97
N ASP A 39 3.86 -9.93 6.04
CA ASP A 39 2.99 -10.11 7.21
C ASP A 39 2.85 -8.73 7.88
N PRO A 40 1.61 -8.21 8.08
CA PRO A 40 1.40 -6.91 8.70
C PRO A 40 2.13 -6.73 10.03
N GLN A 41 2.27 -7.78 10.83
CA GLN A 41 2.92 -7.72 12.14
C GLN A 41 4.45 -7.81 12.06
N ALA A 42 5.00 -8.29 10.94
CA ALA A 42 6.44 -8.46 10.76
C ALA A 42 7.14 -7.20 10.21
N VAL A 43 6.40 -6.23 9.70
CA VAL A 43 6.95 -4.96 9.20
C VAL A 43 7.43 -4.09 10.37
N SER A 44 8.66 -3.59 10.25
CA SER A 44 9.25 -2.65 11.20
C SER A 44 8.44 -1.36 11.28
N ARG A 45 8.09 -0.95 12.51
CA ARG A 45 7.26 0.22 12.79
C ARG A 45 8.13 1.39 13.21
N VAL A 46 8.43 2.28 12.27
CA VAL A 46 9.32 3.44 12.41
C VAL A 46 8.60 4.76 12.18
N GLY A 47 7.34 4.72 11.77
CA GLY A 47 6.46 5.85 11.57
C GLY A 47 6.21 6.58 12.89
N ALA A 48 6.55 7.86 12.91
CA ALA A 48 6.17 8.76 13.98
C ALA A 48 5.19 9.77 13.42
N LEU A 49 4.00 9.87 14.04
CA LEU A 49 3.03 10.88 13.68
C LEU A 49 3.69 12.27 13.84
N PRO A 50 3.67 13.13 12.80
CA PRO A 50 4.20 14.49 12.91
C PRO A 50 3.52 15.26 14.05
N SER A 51 4.20 16.29 14.56
CA SER A 51 3.55 17.23 15.49
C SER A 51 2.30 17.83 14.84
N GLU A 52 1.19 17.87 15.58
CA GLU A 52 -0.13 18.27 15.06
C GLU A 52 -0.68 17.39 13.92
N GLY A 53 -0.10 16.20 13.74
CA GLY A 53 -0.57 15.19 12.81
C GLY A 53 -1.79 14.47 13.37
N VAL A 54 -2.77 14.21 12.50
CA VAL A 54 -3.97 13.44 12.80
C VAL A 54 -4.19 12.45 11.67
N LEU A 55 -4.46 11.19 12.03
CA LEU A 55 -4.94 10.18 11.10
C LEU A 55 -6.46 10.12 11.16
N ALA A 56 -7.09 10.13 9.99
CA ALA A 56 -8.52 9.92 9.83
C ALA A 56 -8.74 8.75 8.87
N GLN A 57 -9.73 7.91 9.17
CA GLN A 57 -10.13 6.79 8.33
C GLN A 57 -11.56 6.97 7.85
N ALA A 58 -11.81 6.61 6.59
CA ALA A 58 -13.12 6.64 5.98
C ALA A 58 -13.36 5.38 5.12
N PRO A 59 -14.39 4.57 5.41
CA PRO A 59 -14.78 3.46 4.56
C PRO A 59 -15.52 3.96 3.31
N LEU A 60 -15.09 3.51 2.12
CA LEU A 60 -15.62 3.95 0.82
C LEU A 60 -16.23 2.80 -0.01
N GLY A 61 -16.73 1.76 0.66
CA GLY A 61 -17.35 0.60 0.02
C GLY A 61 -16.34 -0.53 -0.09
N ASP A 62 -15.73 -0.69 -1.27
CA ASP A 62 -14.82 -1.81 -1.55
C ASP A 62 -13.40 -1.59 -1.00
N TYR A 63 -13.11 -0.38 -0.51
CA TYR A 63 -11.86 -0.04 0.12
C TYR A 63 -12.05 1.05 1.17
N ASP A 64 -11.06 1.18 2.04
CA ASP A 64 -10.95 2.22 3.06
C ASP A 64 -9.86 3.21 2.67
N VAL A 65 -10.01 4.46 3.08
CA VAL A 65 -8.99 5.51 2.96
C VAL A 65 -8.51 5.88 4.35
N ILE A 66 -7.18 5.94 4.51
CA ILE A 66 -6.54 6.54 5.67
C ILE A 66 -5.84 7.81 5.18
N GLU A 67 -6.17 8.93 5.80
CA GLU A 67 -5.63 10.24 5.48
C GLU A 67 -4.82 10.79 6.66
N LEU A 68 -3.64 11.30 6.36
CA LEU A 68 -2.84 12.11 7.29
C LEU A 68 -3.12 13.58 7.03
N SER A 69 -3.61 14.27 8.05
CA SER A 69 -3.71 15.73 8.11
C SER A 69 -2.70 16.30 9.08
N VAL A 70 -2.18 17.50 8.80
CA VAL A 70 -1.29 18.25 9.70
C VAL A 70 -1.78 19.69 9.73
N PHE A 71 -2.02 20.24 10.93
CA PHE A 71 -2.70 21.54 11.09
C PHE A 71 -4.04 21.63 10.33
N ASP A 72 -4.87 20.60 10.42
CA ASP A 72 -6.16 20.49 9.71
C ASP A 72 -6.08 20.57 8.17
N HIS A 73 -4.88 20.38 7.61
CA HIS A 73 -4.67 20.32 6.18
C HIS A 73 -4.28 18.90 5.74
N PRO A 74 -4.98 18.31 4.76
CA PRO A 74 -4.66 16.99 4.27
C PRO A 74 -3.28 17.00 3.59
N VAL A 75 -2.43 16.03 3.94
CA VAL A 75 -1.04 15.92 3.48
C VAL A 75 -0.91 14.76 2.49
N ALA A 76 -1.38 13.59 2.89
CA ALA A 76 -1.29 12.38 2.10
C ALA A 76 -2.36 11.38 2.51
N ARG A 77 -2.66 10.42 1.63
CA ARG A 77 -3.57 9.33 1.89
C ARG A 77 -3.02 8.01 1.39
N VAL A 78 -3.51 6.92 1.96
CA VAL A 78 -3.35 5.56 1.45
C VAL A 78 -4.72 4.91 1.41
N ARG A 79 -4.95 4.08 0.39
CA ARG A 79 -6.13 3.22 0.30
C ARG A 79 -5.73 1.82 0.70
N TRP A 80 -6.62 1.09 1.34
CA TRP A 80 -6.44 -0.34 1.59
C TRP A 80 -7.74 -1.10 1.39
N THR A 81 -7.62 -2.37 1.02
CA THR A 81 -8.77 -3.28 0.87
C THR A 81 -8.42 -4.66 1.42
N ALA A 82 -9.43 -5.34 1.97
CA ALA A 82 -9.35 -6.72 2.39
C ALA A 82 -9.80 -7.65 1.26
N MET A 83 -9.02 -8.68 0.98
CA MET A 83 -9.39 -9.78 0.10
C MET A 83 -10.02 -10.88 0.96
N LEU A 84 -11.32 -11.05 0.80
CA LEU A 84 -12.11 -12.00 1.55
C LEU A 84 -12.10 -13.37 0.86
N ASP A 85 -12.14 -14.43 1.65
CA ASP A 85 -12.36 -15.77 1.15
C ASP A 85 -13.84 -16.09 0.91
N GLY A 86 -14.12 -17.33 0.50
CA GLY A 86 -15.49 -17.80 0.25
C GLY A 86 -16.40 -17.79 1.49
N GLU A 87 -15.85 -17.61 2.69
CA GLU A 87 -16.59 -17.48 3.95
C GLU A 87 -16.70 -16.02 4.41
N GLY A 88 -16.14 -15.07 3.66
CA GLY A 88 -16.17 -13.64 3.96
C GLY A 88 -15.11 -13.20 4.98
N LEU A 89 -14.11 -14.03 5.25
CA LEU A 89 -13.00 -13.69 6.16
C LEU A 89 -11.82 -13.15 5.36
N ALA A 90 -11.18 -12.08 5.85
CA ALA A 90 -10.00 -11.55 5.18
C ALA A 90 -8.85 -12.57 5.28
N GLN A 91 -8.33 -13.01 4.14
CA GLN A 91 -7.10 -13.83 4.08
C GLN A 91 -5.89 -12.98 3.71
N ALA A 92 -6.11 -11.92 2.94
CA ALA A 92 -5.06 -11.02 2.49
C ALA A 92 -5.57 -9.57 2.42
N GLY A 93 -4.65 -8.63 2.24
CA GLY A 93 -4.96 -7.24 1.99
C GLY A 93 -4.10 -6.64 0.87
N ALA A 94 -4.52 -5.50 0.36
CA ALA A 94 -3.73 -4.70 -0.55
C ALA A 94 -3.73 -3.25 -0.11
N LEU A 95 -2.61 -2.57 -0.35
CA LEU A 95 -2.41 -1.15 -0.10
C LEU A 95 -2.12 -0.45 -1.43
N SER A 96 -2.64 0.76 -1.59
CA SER A 96 -2.25 1.62 -2.71
C SER A 96 -0.88 2.23 -2.45
N LEU A 97 -0.34 2.90 -3.45
CA LEU A 97 0.67 3.91 -3.20
C LEU A 97 0.14 4.99 -2.26
N VAL A 98 1.04 5.52 -1.43
CA VAL A 98 0.77 6.72 -0.66
C VAL A 98 0.70 7.90 -1.62
N GLU A 99 -0.47 8.52 -1.71
CA GLU A 99 -0.74 9.65 -2.58
C GLU A 99 -0.61 10.97 -1.79
N ARG A 100 0.11 11.94 -2.35
CA ARG A 100 0.15 13.31 -1.81
C ARG A 100 -1.09 14.08 -2.24
N VAL A 101 -1.87 14.57 -1.28
CA VAL A 101 -3.16 15.26 -1.55
C VAL A 101 -3.13 16.75 -1.24
N GLY A 102 -2.08 17.25 -0.60
CA GLY A 102 -1.94 18.67 -0.29
C GLY A 102 -0.50 19.15 -0.26
N GLN A 103 -0.34 20.46 -0.04
CA GLN A 103 0.96 21.13 0.04
C GLN A 103 1.51 21.04 1.48
N GLY A 104 1.68 19.82 1.98
CA GLY A 104 2.39 19.56 3.23
C GLY A 104 3.87 19.38 2.93
N GLY A 105 4.72 20.33 3.34
CA GLY A 105 6.18 20.28 3.11
C GLY A 105 6.93 19.15 3.83
N LEU A 106 6.23 18.11 4.28
CA LEU A 106 6.83 16.96 4.94
C LEU A 106 7.44 16.00 3.92
N PRO A 107 8.68 15.52 4.13
CA PRO A 107 9.32 14.56 3.24
C PRO A 107 8.60 13.20 3.26
N ASP A 108 8.73 12.41 2.20
CA ASP A 108 8.13 11.06 2.11
C ASP A 108 8.59 10.15 3.25
N SER A 109 9.84 10.31 3.70
CA SER A 109 10.39 9.58 4.84
C SER A 109 9.66 9.82 6.17
N ALA A 110 8.90 10.92 6.30
CA ALA A 110 8.08 11.22 7.47
C ALA A 110 6.61 10.83 7.31
N VAL A 111 6.14 10.63 6.07
CA VAL A 111 4.72 10.46 5.76
C VAL A 111 4.39 9.03 5.36
N VAL A 112 5.20 8.43 4.49
CA VAL A 112 4.96 7.08 3.96
C VAL A 112 4.94 6.04 5.09
N PRO A 113 5.91 6.00 6.04
CA PRO A 113 5.86 5.00 7.11
C PRO A 113 4.59 5.12 7.96
N VAL A 114 4.17 6.34 8.32
CA VAL A 114 2.97 6.55 9.15
C VAL A 114 1.71 6.00 8.48
N LEU A 115 1.51 6.29 7.20
CA LEU A 115 0.32 5.85 6.47
C LEU A 115 0.36 4.35 6.17
N VAL A 116 1.52 3.82 5.78
CA VAL A 116 1.70 2.38 5.57
C VAL A 116 1.41 1.63 6.87
N GLU A 117 1.96 2.08 7.99
CA GLU A 117 1.75 1.42 9.29
C GLU A 117 0.29 1.45 9.74
N ALA A 118 -0.40 2.58 9.56
CA ALA A 118 -1.83 2.67 9.84
C ALA A 118 -2.64 1.68 8.98
N ALA A 119 -2.32 1.56 7.69
CA ALA A 119 -3.00 0.60 6.81
C ALA A 119 -2.66 -0.87 7.17
N LEU A 120 -1.45 -1.16 7.63
CA LEU A 120 -1.09 -2.48 8.13
C LEU A 120 -1.86 -2.85 9.40
N ASP A 121 -2.09 -1.88 10.29
CA ASP A 121 -2.85 -2.11 11.52
C ASP A 121 -4.32 -2.42 11.20
N GLU A 122 -4.90 -1.71 10.24
CA GLU A 122 -6.27 -1.99 9.76
C GLU A 122 -6.35 -3.35 9.07
N ALA A 123 -5.39 -3.68 8.19
CA ALA A 123 -5.34 -4.97 7.53
C ALA A 123 -5.24 -6.14 8.53
N TRP A 124 -4.39 -6.00 9.55
CA TRP A 124 -4.25 -7.00 10.61
C TRP A 124 -5.52 -7.13 11.46
N GLN A 125 -6.14 -6.02 11.86
CA GLN A 125 -7.41 -6.02 12.58
C GLN A 125 -8.54 -6.66 11.77
N GLY A 126 -8.50 -6.49 10.44
CA GLY A 126 -9.41 -7.14 9.49
C GLY A 126 -9.16 -8.64 9.34
N GLY A 127 -8.04 -9.17 9.82
CA GLY A 127 -7.66 -10.59 9.75
C GLY A 127 -6.69 -10.95 8.62
N ALA A 128 -6.19 -9.97 7.86
CA ALA A 128 -5.25 -10.26 6.78
C ALA A 128 -3.92 -10.80 7.33
N GLU A 129 -3.51 -11.97 6.84
CA GLU A 129 -2.22 -12.58 7.19
C GLU A 129 -1.09 -12.07 6.29
N VAL A 130 -1.44 -11.62 5.08
CA VAL A 130 -0.50 -11.07 4.10
C VAL A 130 -1.08 -9.81 3.50
N VAL A 131 -0.29 -8.75 3.43
CA VAL A 131 -0.60 -7.55 2.66
C VAL A 131 0.29 -7.45 1.44
N THR A 132 -0.22 -6.82 0.39
CA THR A 132 0.51 -6.53 -0.84
C THR A 132 0.49 -5.04 -1.17
N THR A 133 1.52 -4.57 -1.86
CA THR A 133 1.55 -3.22 -2.44
C THR A 133 2.35 -3.24 -3.75
N LEU A 134 2.02 -2.34 -4.67
CA LEU A 134 2.73 -2.16 -5.93
C LEU A 134 3.40 -0.78 -5.91
N VAL A 135 4.73 -0.76 -5.99
CA VAL A 135 5.52 0.48 -5.89
C VAL A 135 6.52 0.64 -7.04
N PRO A 136 6.96 1.85 -7.39
CA PRO A 136 8.06 2.03 -8.32
C PRO A 136 9.31 1.31 -7.81
N ALA A 137 10.10 0.69 -8.70
CA ALA A 137 11.29 -0.07 -8.29
C ALA A 137 12.28 0.77 -7.46
N ALA A 138 12.36 2.09 -7.71
CA ALA A 138 13.18 3.01 -6.94
C ALA A 138 12.76 3.14 -5.45
N GLN A 139 11.49 2.87 -5.13
CA GLN A 139 10.97 2.90 -3.75
C GLN A 139 11.05 1.54 -3.06
N ALA A 140 11.19 0.43 -3.79
CA ALA A 140 11.23 -0.90 -3.19
C ALA A 140 12.28 -1.08 -2.07
N PRO A 141 13.51 -0.51 -2.14
CA PRO A 141 14.50 -0.67 -1.08
C PRO A 141 14.03 -0.24 0.32
N MET A 142 13.30 0.87 0.45
CA MET A 142 12.84 1.33 1.77
C MET A 142 11.78 0.40 2.39
N TYR A 143 10.98 -0.28 1.56
CA TYR A 143 10.03 -1.28 2.04
C TYR A 143 10.77 -2.57 2.43
N VAL A 144 11.75 -3.00 1.65
CA VAL A 144 12.57 -4.18 1.96
C VAL A 144 13.35 -3.98 3.27
N ASP A 145 13.93 -2.80 3.48
CA ASP A 145 14.61 -2.45 4.73
C ASP A 145 13.65 -2.47 5.94
N ALA A 146 12.35 -2.23 5.71
CA ALA A 146 11.30 -2.33 6.71
C ALA A 146 10.74 -3.75 6.90
N GLY A 147 11.24 -4.76 6.16
CA GLY A 147 10.84 -6.16 6.31
C GLY A 147 9.87 -6.68 5.25
N TRP A 148 9.56 -5.89 4.21
CA TRP A 148 8.79 -6.38 3.06
C TRP A 148 9.62 -7.31 2.18
N VAL A 149 8.94 -8.22 1.49
CA VAL A 149 9.54 -9.19 0.58
C VAL A 149 9.11 -8.85 -0.85
N VAL A 150 10.07 -8.83 -1.78
CA VAL A 150 9.81 -8.70 -3.21
C VAL A 150 9.16 -9.98 -3.73
N ALA A 151 7.95 -9.86 -4.27
CA ALA A 151 7.23 -10.98 -4.88
C ALA A 151 7.46 -11.05 -6.39
N GLU A 152 7.36 -9.92 -7.09
CA GLU A 152 7.45 -9.86 -8.56
C GLU A 152 7.90 -8.45 -9.01
N ALA A 153 8.63 -8.38 -10.13
CA ALA A 153 8.86 -7.12 -10.84
C ALA A 153 7.97 -7.07 -12.09
N VAL A 154 7.24 -5.98 -12.27
CA VAL A 154 6.24 -5.80 -13.32
C VAL A 154 6.42 -4.47 -14.05
N ARG A 155 5.88 -4.37 -15.26
CA ARG A 155 5.80 -3.12 -16.03
C ARG A 155 4.41 -2.98 -16.62
N ARG A 156 4.02 -1.75 -16.97
CA ARG A 156 2.80 -1.55 -17.76
C ARG A 156 3.07 -1.94 -19.22
N GLU A 157 2.15 -2.68 -19.81
CA GLU A 157 2.06 -2.89 -21.25
C GLU A 157 1.51 -1.60 -21.87
N SER A 158 2.29 -0.99 -22.75
CA SER A 158 2.02 0.28 -23.43
C SER A 158 1.03 0.16 -24.57
#